data_AF-A0A7X7EVG6-F1
#
_entry.id   AF-A0A7X7EVG6-F1
#
_cell.length_a   1.000
_cell.length_b   1.000
_cell.length_c   1.000
_cell.angle_alpha   90.00
_cell.angle_beta   90.00
_cell.angle_gamma   90.00
#
_symmetry.space_group_name_H-M   'P 1'
#
loop_
_entity.id
_entity.type
_entity.pdbx_description
1 polymer ?
#
loop_
_entity_poly.entity_id
_entity_poly.type
_entity_poly.pdbx_seq_one_letter_code
_entity_poly.pdbx_strand_id
1 'polypeptide(L)' 'MKSKMTDYELIKSFINGNERSIELLILRHKSKVYSYISLYIRNRDLADDIFQDTFLKVV' A
#
# COMPACT_ATOMS: atom_id res chain seq x y z
N MET A 1 4.14 -8.14 23.34
CA MET A 1 4.63 -7.08 22.44
C MET A 1 4.67 -7.63 21.03
N LYS A 2 3.76 -7.24 20.13
CA LYS A 2 3.85 -7.65 18.72
C LYS A 2 4.94 -6.80 18.06
N SER A 3 6.11 -7.39 17.83
CA SER A 3 7.10 -6.81 16.94
C SER A 3 6.42 -6.58 15.59
N LYS A 4 6.25 -5.32 15.21
CA LYS A 4 5.69 -4.94 13.91
C LYS A 4 6.81 -5.21 12.91
N MET A 5 6.70 -6.30 12.13
CA MET A 5 7.67 -6.63 11.08
C MET A 5 7.97 -5.40 10.24
N THR A 6 9.25 -5.15 9.99
CA THR A 6 9.73 -4.10 9.09
C THR A 6 9.26 -4.35 7.66
N ASP A 7 9.33 -3.32 6.82
CA ASP A 7 8.97 -3.48 5.40
C ASP A 7 9.88 -4.52 4.72
N TYR A 8 11.17 -4.52 5.05
CA TYR A 8 12.14 -5.50 4.57
C TYR A 8 11.75 -6.94 4.94
N GLU A 9 11.36 -7.16 6.20
CA GLU A 9 10.92 -8.48 6.66
C GLU A 9 9.60 -8.92 6.00
N LEU A 10 8.67 -8.00 5.76
CA LEU A 10 7.44 -8.29 5.03
C LEU A 10 7.70 -8.62 3.56
N ILE A 11 8.61 -7.91 2.90
CA ILE A 11 9.02 -8.21 1.52
C ILE A 11 9.66 -9.60 1.45
N LYS A 12 10.60 -9.90 2.37
CA LYS A 12 11.24 -11.22 2.43
C LYS A 12 10.23 -12.33 2.70
N SER A 13 9.27 -12.09 3.59
CA SER A 13 8.17 -13.02 3.90
C SER A 13 7.27 -13.26 2.67
N PHE A 14 6.95 -12.22 1.91
CA PHE A 14 6.20 -12.33 0.65
C PHE A 14 6.95 -13.17 -0.40
N ILE A 15 8.23 -12.89 -0.61
CA ILE A 15 9.09 -13.66 -1.55
C ILE A 15 9.13 -15.15 -1.17
N ASN A 16 9.07 -15.46 0.12
CA ASN A 16 9.01 -16.83 0.64
C ASN A 16 7.62 -17.47 0.58
N GLY A 17 6.65 -16.86 -0.11
CA GLY A 17 5.31 -17.41 -0.36
C GLY A 17 4.23 -16.97 0.63
N ASN A 18 4.52 -16.06 1.55
CA ASN A 18 3.49 -15.51 2.43
C ASN A 18 2.78 -14.31 1.78
N GLU A 19 1.75 -14.59 0.98
CA GLU A 19 0.95 -13.59 0.26
C GLU A 19 0.39 -12.50 1.18
N ARG A 20 -0.01 -12.83 2.41
CA ARG A 20 -0.53 -11.85 3.38
C ARG A 20 0.48 -10.74 3.73
N SER A 21 1.76 -10.97 3.47
CA SER A 21 2.81 -9.97 3.72
C SER A 21 2.73 -8.78 2.75
N ILE A 22 2.27 -9.00 1.50
CA ILE A 22 2.07 -7.89 0.54
C ILE A 22 0.85 -7.04 0.93
N GLU A 23 -0.24 -7.68 1.36
CA GLU A 23 -1.43 -7.00 1.86
C GLU A 23 -1.08 -6.06 3.03
N LEU A 24 -0.24 -6.53 3.96
CA LEU A 24 0.25 -5.73 5.08
C LEU A 24 1.13 -4.54 4.65
N LEU A 25 1.97 -4.70 3.63
CA LEU A 25 2.76 -3.61 3.06
C LEU A 25 1.86 -2.56 2.41
N ILE A 26 0.88 -2.99 1.62
CA ILE A 26 -0.09 -2.12 0.96
C ILE A 26 -0.87 -1.31 1.99
N LEU A 27 -1.48 -1.98 2.97
CA LEU A 27 -2.25 -1.32 4.03
C LEU A 27 -1.41 -0.32 4.82
N ARG A 28 -0.13 -0.61 5.06
CA ARG A 28 0.80 0.28 5.79
C ARG A 28 1.08 1.57 5.03
N HIS A 29 1.17 1.53 3.71
CA HIS A 29 1.55 2.67 2.87
C HIS A 29 0.36 3.37 2.21
N LYS A 30 -0.82 2.75 2.23
CA LYS A 30 -2.08 3.22 1.63
C LYS A 30 -2.32 4.72 1.88
N SER A 31 -2.29 5.17 3.13
CA SER A 31 -2.54 6.58 3.46
C SER A 31 -1.48 7.54 2.90
N LYS A 32 -0.19 7.15 2.93
CA LYS A 32 0.89 8.01 2.44
C LYS A 32 0.84 8.17 0.93
N VAL A 33 0.54 7.09 0.21
CA VAL A 33 0.40 7.13 -1.25
C VAL A 33 -0.80 7.98 -1.64
N TYR A 34 -1.94 7.84 -0.96
CA TYR A 34 -3.10 8.71 -1.20
C TYR A 34 -2.76 10.20 -0.98
N SER A 35 -2.09 10.52 0.13
CA SER A 35 -1.65 11.89 0.41
C SER A 35 -0.71 12.42 -0.66
N TYR A 36 0.20 11.58 -1.17
CA TYR A 36 1.10 11.95 -2.25
C TYR A 36 0.33 12.21 -3.55
N ILE A 37 -0.56 11.31 -3.97
CA ILE A 37 -1.40 11.51 -5.16
C ILE A 37 -2.19 12.81 -5.04
N SER A 38 -2.84 13.05 -3.89
CA SER A 38 -3.65 14.25 -3.63
C SER A 38 -2.84 15.56 -3.66
N LEU A 39 -1.54 15.51 -3.38
CA LEU A 39 -0.68 16.69 -3.44
C LEU A 39 -0.45 17.16 -4.89
N TYR A 40 -0.29 16.21 -5.81
CA TYR A 40 -0.02 16.49 -7.23
C TYR A 40 -1.30 16.62 -8.05
N ILE A 41 -2.30 15.79 -7.74
CA ILE A 41 -3.58 15.77 -8.42
C ILE A 41 -4.57 16.63 -7.61
N ARG A 42 -4.70 17.89 -8.03
CA ARG A 42 -5.59 18.89 -7.39
C ARG A 42 -7.08 18.69 -7.76
N ASN A 43 -7.44 17.48 -8.16
CA ASN A 43 -8.80 17.04 -8.43
C ASN A 43 -9.04 15.77 -7.60
N ARG A 44 -10.01 15.83 -6.70
CA ARG A 44 -10.28 14.74 -5.76
C ARG A 44 -10.74 13.47 -6.46
N ASP A 45 -11.67 13.58 -7.41
CA ASP A 45 -12.23 12.41 -8.10
C ASP A 45 -11.14 11.69 -8.91
N LEU A 46 -10.28 12.44 -9.60
CA LEU A 46 -9.15 11.86 -10.32
C LEU A 46 -8.10 11.24 -9.37
N ALA A 47 -7.86 11.84 -8.20
CA ALA A 47 -6.96 11.28 -7.20
C ALA A 47 -7.52 9.97 -6.62
N ASP A 48 -8.83 9.92 -6.36
CA ASP A 48 -9.55 8.74 -5.91
C ASP A 48 -9.50 7.62 -6.97
N ASP A 49 -9.71 7.95 -8.26
CA ASP A 49 -9.62 6.99 -9.37
C ASP A 49 -8.20 6.40 -9.50
N ILE A 50 -7.17 7.25 -9.52
CA ILE A 50 -5.76 6.80 -9.60
C ILE A 50 -5.41 5.91 -8.42
N PHE A 51 -5.85 6.29 -7.23
CA PHE A 51 -5.59 5.54 -6.01
C PHE A 51 -6.31 4.18 -6.03
N GLN A 52 -7.57 4.16 -6.46
CA GLN A 52 -8.34 2.94 -6.66
C GLN A 52 -7.67 2.02 -7.68
N ASP A 53 -7.30 2.51 -8.85
CA ASP A 53 -6.61 1.71 -9.89
C ASP A 53 -5.28 1.11 -9.43
N THR A 54 -4.57 1.83 -8.55
CA THR A 54 -3.27 1.41 -8.02
C THR A 54 -3.41 0.28 -7.00
N PHE A 55 -4.46 0.29 -6.17
CA PHE A 55 -4.57 -0.60 -5.01
C PHE A 55 -5.69 -1.64 -5.08
N LEU A 56 -6.73 -1.45 -5.90
CA LEU A 56 -7.85 -2.40 -6.02
C LEU A 56 -7.49 -3.68 -6.78
N LYS A 57 -6.42 -3.67 -7.57
CA LYS A 57 -5.96 -4.87 -8.31
C LYS A 57 -5.09 -5.81 -7.48
N VAL A 58 -4.69 -5.39 -6.28
CA VAL A 58 -3.70 -6.09 -5.45
C VAL A 58 -4.34 -6.78 -4.24
N VAL A 59 -5.65 -6.66 -4.07
CA VAL A 59 -6.46 -7.31 -3.02
C VAL A 59 -7.49 -8.23 -3.66
#